data_AF-A0A1I1KVR6-F1
#
_entry.id   AF-A0A1I1KVR6-F1
#
_cell.length_a   1.000
_cell.length_b   1.000
_cell.length_c   1.000
_cell.angle_alpha   90.00
_cell.angle_beta   90.00
_cell.angle_gamma   90.00
#
_symmetry.space_group_name_H-M   'P 1'
#
loop_
_entity.id
_entity.type
_entity.pdbx_description
1 polymer ?
#
loop_
_entity_poly.entity_id
_entity_poly.type
_entity_poly.pdbx_seq_one_letter_code
_entity_poly.pdbx_strand_id
1 'polypeptide(L)'
;MRPNDIARLALGAVVLARPGTSIRVVGGRDGEDVRRTVRLLGVRYLAQSLGSTWLRQRHPGHQRQVSVGNATVDLLHAALMLAVARVLPCRRRLALVSAAAATGFATRDLLAWRQDRRLEQIDPGGAGGGR
;
A
#
# COMPACT_ATOMS: atom_id res chain seq x y z
N MET A 1 -5.17 14.21 1.15
CA MET A 1 -4.78 12.83 0.82
C MET A 1 -3.35 12.84 0.31
N ARG A 2 -2.48 11.91 0.74
CA ARG A 2 -1.11 11.83 0.19
C ARG A 2 -1.13 11.13 -1.18
N PRO A 3 -0.12 11.36 -2.05
CA PRO A 3 -0.06 10.72 -3.38
C PRO A 3 -0.15 9.18 -3.33
N ASN A 4 0.36 8.58 -2.27
CA ASN A 4 0.32 7.13 -2.08
C ASN A 4 -1.10 6.61 -1.79
N ASP A 5 -1.90 7.37 -1.03
CA ASP A 5 -3.30 7.02 -0.74
C ASP A 5 -4.13 7.09 -2.03
N ILE A 6 -3.90 8.12 -2.85
CA ILE A 6 -4.55 8.26 -4.16
C ILE A 6 -4.19 7.10 -5.09
N ALA A 7 -2.92 6.70 -5.14
CA ALA A 7 -2.47 5.56 -5.93
C ALA A 7 -3.14 4.25 -5.48
N ARG A 8 -3.21 3.99 -4.16
CA ARG A 8 -3.92 2.83 -3.60
C ARG A 8 -5.41 2.88 -3.91
N LEU A 9 -6.04 4.04 -3.79
CA LEU A 9 -7.46 4.22 -4.08
C LEU A 9 -7.78 3.90 -5.56
N ALA A 10 -7.02 4.49 -6.48
CA ALA A 10 -7.19 4.28 -7.91
C ALA A 10 -6.94 2.80 -8.29
N LEU A 11 -5.85 2.22 -7.81
CA LEU A 11 -5.51 0.83 -8.09
C LEU A 11 -6.55 -0.13 -7.48
N GLY A 12 -6.99 0.14 -6.25
CA GLY A 12 -8.06 -0.60 -5.59
C GLY A 12 -9.38 -0.56 -6.36
N ALA A 13 -9.78 0.61 -6.85
CA ALA A 13 -10.99 0.79 -7.65
C ALA A 13 -10.92 0.05 -9.00
N VAL A 14 -9.80 0.15 -9.72
CA VAL A 14 -9.60 -0.56 -11.00
C VAL A 14 -9.67 -2.07 -10.80
N VAL A 15 -8.96 -2.57 -9.79
CA VAL A 15 -8.87 -4.00 -9.51
C VAL A 15 -10.22 -4.57 -9.04
N LEU A 16 -11.00 -3.79 -8.28
CA LEU A 16 -12.33 -4.18 -7.81
C LEU A 16 -13.37 -4.18 -8.95
N ALA A 17 -13.37 -3.14 -9.79
CA ALA A 17 -14.32 -2.98 -10.89
C ALA A 17 -14.03 -3.93 -12.07
N ARG A 18 -12.75 -4.19 -12.35
CA ARG A 18 -12.31 -4.97 -13.52
C ARG A 18 -11.28 -6.05 -13.15
N PRO A 19 -11.67 -7.07 -12.35
CA PRO A 19 -10.75 -8.12 -11.92
C PRO A 19 -10.26 -8.98 -13.09
N GLY A 20 -11.14 -9.33 -14.04
CA GLY A 20 -10.77 -10.14 -15.21
C GLY A 20 -9.80 -9.45 -16.18
N THR A 21 -9.86 -8.12 -16.30
CA THR A 21 -8.89 -7.34 -17.09
C THR A 21 -7.53 -7.33 -16.41
N SER A 22 -7.51 -7.13 -15.08
CA SER A 22 -6.29 -7.15 -14.28
C SER A 22 -5.58 -8.51 -14.34
N ILE A 23 -6.35 -9.61 -14.26
CA ILE A 23 -5.83 -10.98 -14.39
C ILE A 23 -5.22 -11.20 -15.77
N ARG A 24 -5.87 -10.73 -16.84
CA ARG A 24 -5.36 -10.83 -18.22
C ARG A 24 -4.08 -10.06 -18.44
N VAL A 25 -3.97 -8.84 -17.91
CA VAL A 25 -2.73 -8.02 -17.99
C VAL A 25 -1.55 -8.74 -17.31
N VAL A 26 -1.81 -9.47 -16.22
CA VAL A 26 -0.80 -10.25 -15.49
C VAL A 26 -0.58 -11.64 -16.12
N GLY A 27 -1.33 -12.00 -17.17
CA GLY A 27 -1.25 -13.29 -17.86
C GLY A 27 -1.63 -14.49 -16.98
N GLY A 28 -2.54 -14.29 -16.01
CA GLY A 28 -3.09 -15.37 -15.20
C GLY A 28 -4.23 -16.11 -15.89
N ARG A 29 -4.45 -17.38 -15.54
CA ARG A 29 -5.67 -18.09 -15.92
C ARG A 29 -6.85 -17.49 -15.17
N ASP A 30 -7.88 -17.14 -15.92
CA ASP A 30 -9.11 -16.58 -15.37
C ASP A 30 -9.91 -17.68 -14.66
N GLY A 31 -10.44 -17.36 -13.48
CA GLY A 31 -11.17 -18.30 -12.65
C GLY A 31 -11.82 -17.59 -11.45
N GLU A 32 -12.93 -18.12 -10.96
CA GLU A 32 -13.75 -17.54 -9.88
C GLU A 32 -12.90 -17.21 -8.64
N ASP A 33 -12.03 -18.14 -8.22
CA ASP A 33 -11.17 -17.98 -7.06
C ASP A 33 -10.09 -16.90 -7.25
N VAL A 34 -9.56 -16.78 -8.46
CA VAL A 34 -8.58 -15.76 -8.81
C VAL A 34 -9.25 -14.39 -8.81
N ARG A 35 -10.47 -14.28 -9.35
CA ARG A 35 -11.27 -13.05 -9.32
C ARG A 35 -11.62 -12.62 -7.89
N ARG A 36 -11.99 -13.56 -7.01
CA ARG A 36 -12.22 -13.27 -5.59
C ARG A 36 -10.95 -12.75 -4.92
N THR A 37 -9.81 -13.40 -5.14
CA THR A 37 -8.52 -12.97 -4.59
C THR A 37 -8.16 -11.55 -5.05
N VAL A 38 -8.35 -11.26 -6.33
CA VAL A 38 -8.09 -9.95 -6.94
C VAL A 38 -9.04 -8.89 -6.38
N ARG A 39 -10.33 -9.19 -6.21
CA ARG A 39 -11.29 -8.29 -5.55
C ARG A 39 -10.93 -8.01 -4.09
N LEU A 40 -10.54 -9.04 -3.33
CA LEU A 40 -10.07 -8.87 -1.93
C LEU A 40 -8.84 -7.96 -1.85
N LEU A 41 -7.92 -8.07 -2.83
CA LEU A 41 -6.78 -7.17 -2.93
C LEU A 41 -7.22 -5.72 -3.20
N GLY A 42 -8.20 -5.52 -4.09
CA GLY A 42 -8.81 -4.22 -4.34
C GLY A 42 -9.45 -3.62 -3.09
N VAL A 43 -10.23 -4.41 -2.35
CA VAL A 43 -10.83 -4.02 -1.06
C VAL A 43 -9.75 -3.61 -0.06
N ARG A 44 -8.65 -4.36 0.04
CA ARG A 44 -7.54 -4.03 0.95
C ARG A 44 -6.93 -2.67 0.63
N TYR A 45 -6.66 -2.38 -0.65
CA TYR A 45 -6.10 -1.08 -1.02
C TYR A 45 -7.06 0.08 -0.70
N LEU A 46 -8.36 -0.11 -0.93
CA LEU A 46 -9.38 0.88 -0.55
C LEU A 46 -9.43 1.08 0.97
N ALA A 47 -9.48 -0.01 1.75
CA ALA A 47 -9.50 0.04 3.21
C ALA A 47 -8.26 0.72 3.78
N GLN A 48 -7.07 0.42 3.24
CA GLN A 48 -5.81 1.01 3.69
C GLN A 48 -5.72 2.50 3.30
N SER A 49 -6.22 2.88 2.13
CA SER A 49 -6.31 4.29 1.71
C SER A 49 -7.28 5.10 2.56
N LEU A 50 -8.50 4.59 2.75
CA LEU A 50 -9.53 5.27 3.53
C LEU A 50 -9.16 5.33 5.01
N GLY A 51 -8.70 4.21 5.58
CA GLY A 51 -8.26 4.14 6.97
C GLY A 51 -7.08 5.07 7.26
N SER A 52 -6.07 5.11 6.39
CA SER A 52 -4.94 6.04 6.58
C SER A 52 -5.35 7.50 6.44
N THR A 53 -6.27 7.83 5.52
CA THR A 53 -6.82 9.18 5.40
C THR A 53 -7.58 9.58 6.67
N TRP A 54 -8.45 8.70 7.17
CA TRP A 54 -9.24 8.93 8.38
C TRP A 54 -8.35 9.07 9.63
N LEU A 55 -7.37 8.17 9.81
CA LEU A 55 -6.41 8.25 10.93
C LEU A 55 -5.62 9.56 10.90
N ARG A 56 -5.14 10.00 9.74
CA ARG A 56 -4.37 11.26 9.63
C ARG A 56 -5.22 12.49 9.91
N GLN A 57 -6.49 12.48 9.52
CA GLN A 57 -7.43 13.56 9.84
C GLN A 57 -7.71 13.64 11.35
N ARG A 58 -7.84 12.49 12.02
CA ARG A 58 -8.18 12.44 13.45
C ARG A 58 -6.97 12.62 14.36
N HIS A 59 -5.77 12.28 13.89
CA HIS A 59 -4.52 12.38 14.64
C HIS A 59 -3.40 13.02 13.80
N PRO A 60 -3.44 14.35 13.57
CA PRO A 60 -2.47 15.04 12.72
C PRO A 60 -1.03 14.98 13.26
N GLY A 61 -0.82 14.78 14.57
CA GLY A 61 0.52 14.56 15.15
C GLY A 61 1.10 13.16 14.92
N HIS A 62 0.29 12.19 14.45
CA HIS A 62 0.69 10.77 14.34
C HIS A 62 0.96 10.34 12.89
N GLN A 63 1.13 11.29 11.96
CA GLN A 63 1.35 10.97 10.54
C GLN A 63 2.52 10.01 10.32
N ARG A 64 3.56 10.13 11.17
CA ARG A 64 4.73 9.25 11.19
C ARG A 64 4.37 7.80 11.45
N GLN A 65 3.62 7.52 12.51
CA GLN A 65 3.21 6.16 12.87
C GLN A 65 2.30 5.56 11.81
N VAL A 66 1.41 6.36 11.19
CA VAL A 66 0.55 5.89 10.10
C VAL A 66 1.38 5.45 8.89
N SER A 67 2.40 6.22 8.49
CA SER A 67 3.25 5.87 7.35
C SER A 67 4.10 4.62 7.62
N VAL A 68 4.70 4.51 8.81
CA VAL A 68 5.47 3.31 9.20
C VAL A 68 4.58 2.08 9.29
N GLY A 69 3.39 2.21 9.90
CA GLY A 69 2.42 1.12 10.00
C GLY A 69 2.00 0.60 8.62
N ASN A 70 1.69 1.50 7.68
CA ASN A 70 1.38 1.11 6.31
C ASN A 70 2.53 0.38 5.61
N ALA A 71 3.76 0.88 5.75
CA ALA A 71 4.94 0.25 5.17
C ALA A 71 5.16 -1.16 5.74
N THR A 72 4.99 -1.36 7.06
CA THR A 72 5.11 -2.67 7.70
C THR A 72 4.05 -3.65 7.19
N VAL A 73 2.80 -3.20 7.08
CA VAL A 73 1.67 -4.00 6.56
C VAL A 73 1.92 -4.43 5.11
N ASP A 74 2.49 -3.55 4.29
CA ASP A 74 2.82 -3.84 2.90
C ASP A 74 4.03 -4.78 2.77
N LEU A 75 5.08 -4.61 3.58
CA LEU A 75 6.24 -5.51 3.60
C LEU A 75 5.85 -6.92 4.05
N LEU A 76 5.02 -7.04 5.09
CA LEU A 76 4.52 -8.33 5.54
C LEU A 76 3.70 -9.03 4.45
N HIS A 77 2.87 -8.27 3.74
CA HIS A 77 2.11 -8.78 2.60
C HIS A 77 3.02 -9.21 1.45
N ALA A 78 4.04 -8.43 1.13
CA ALA A 78 5.03 -8.79 0.11
C ALA A 78 5.75 -10.09 0.47
N ALA A 79 6.19 -10.24 1.72
CA ALA A 79 6.83 -11.46 2.21
C ALA A 79 5.89 -12.67 2.12
N LEU A 80 4.62 -12.51 2.52
CA LEU A 80 3.62 -13.57 2.41
C LEU A 80 3.38 -13.96 0.94
N MET A 81 3.28 -12.99 0.04
CA MET A 81 3.11 -13.25 -1.38
C MET A 81 4.34 -13.94 -2.00
N LEU A 82 5.56 -13.62 -1.55
CA LEU A 82 6.76 -14.35 -1.96
C LEU A 82 6.73 -15.81 -1.47
N ALA A 83 6.25 -16.05 -0.25
CA ALA A 83 6.04 -17.42 0.25
C ALA A 83 5.00 -18.17 -0.59
N VAL A 84 3.86 -17.54 -0.91
CA VAL A 84 2.85 -18.10 -1.82
C VAL A 84 3.45 -18.40 -3.20
N ALA A 85 4.28 -17.50 -3.73
CA ALA A 85 4.94 -17.69 -5.02
C ALA A 85 5.91 -18.88 -5.04
N ARG A 86 6.49 -19.23 -3.89
CA ARG A 86 7.36 -20.41 -3.70
C ARG A 86 6.56 -21.70 -3.55
N VAL A 87 5.48 -21.69 -2.76
CA VAL A 87 4.70 -22.90 -2.42
C VAL A 87 3.67 -23.27 -3.48
N LEU A 88 3.07 -22.27 -4.15
CA LEU A 88 1.99 -22.45 -5.12
C LEU A 88 2.44 -21.94 -6.51
N PRO A 89 3.22 -22.74 -7.28
CA PRO A 89 3.75 -22.33 -8.57
C PRO A 89 2.65 -21.92 -9.56
N CYS A 90 1.47 -22.55 -9.49
CA CYS A 90 0.30 -22.20 -10.30
C CYS A 90 -0.20 -20.76 -10.07
N ARG A 91 0.14 -20.13 -8.94
CA ARG A 91 -0.23 -18.74 -8.57
C ARG A 91 0.96 -17.78 -8.54
N ARG A 92 2.16 -18.25 -8.94
CA ARG A 92 3.44 -17.53 -8.80
C ARG A 92 3.43 -16.14 -9.44
N ARG A 93 2.91 -16.00 -10.66
CA ARG A 93 2.90 -14.72 -11.39
C ARG A 93 2.08 -13.65 -10.68
N LEU A 94 0.86 -13.99 -10.27
CA LEU A 94 -0.04 -13.10 -9.51
C LEU A 94 0.56 -12.73 -8.15
N ALA A 95 1.15 -13.71 -7.46
CA ALA A 95 1.78 -13.48 -6.18
C ALA A 95 3.00 -12.55 -6.30
N LEU A 96 3.85 -12.72 -7.31
CA LEU A 96 5.00 -11.84 -7.55
C LEU A 96 4.59 -10.41 -7.92
N VAL A 97 3.56 -10.23 -8.76
CA VAL A 97 3.05 -8.89 -9.09
C VAL A 97 2.46 -8.20 -7.85
N SER A 98 1.72 -8.94 -7.03
CA SER A 98 1.19 -8.44 -5.75
C SER A 98 2.31 -8.05 -4.79
N ALA A 99 3.36 -8.88 -4.69
CA ALA A 99 4.54 -8.59 -3.90
C ALA A 99 5.25 -7.32 -4.38
N ALA A 100 5.49 -7.21 -5.70
CA ALA A 100 6.14 -6.04 -6.29
C ALA A 100 5.35 -4.74 -6.05
N ALA A 101 4.03 -4.78 -6.21
CA ALA A 101 3.16 -3.63 -5.92
C ALA A 101 3.25 -3.24 -4.43
N ALA A 102 3.15 -4.21 -3.53
CA ALA A 102 3.26 -3.96 -2.09
C ALA A 102 4.63 -3.39 -1.69
N THR A 103 5.73 -3.93 -2.23
CA THR A 103 7.06 -3.37 -2.01
C THR A 103 7.15 -1.93 -2.50
N GLY A 104 6.61 -1.61 -3.69
CA GLY A 104 6.58 -0.24 -4.21
C GLY A 104 5.83 0.74 -3.30
N PHE A 105 4.69 0.32 -2.76
CA PHE A 105 3.93 1.12 -1.79
C PHE A 105 4.69 1.33 -0.47
N ALA A 106 5.31 0.27 0.05
CA ALA A 106 6.13 0.33 1.27
C ALA A 106 7.32 1.29 1.10
N THR A 107 8.01 1.22 -0.03
CA THR A 107 9.13 2.11 -0.34
C THR A 107 8.69 3.57 -0.36
N ARG A 108 7.53 3.89 -0.95
CA ARG A 108 6.99 5.26 -0.97
C ARG A 108 6.59 5.76 0.41
N ASP A 109 5.96 4.94 1.23
CA ASP A 109 5.64 5.33 2.61
C ASP A 109 6.90 5.54 3.47
N LEU A 110 7.95 4.74 3.23
CA LEU A 110 9.23 4.91 3.91
C LEU A 110 10.00 6.16 3.42
N LEU A 111 9.91 6.49 2.13
CA LEU A 111 10.45 7.74 1.56
C LEU A 111 9.75 8.97 2.14
N ALA A 112 8.41 8.94 2.22
CA ALA A 112 7.63 9.99 2.84
C ALA A 112 8.02 10.17 4.32
N TRP A 113 8.25 9.07 5.03
CA TRP A 113 8.80 9.11 6.39
C TRP A 113 10.20 9.76 6.47
N ARG A 114 11.11 9.44 5.53
CA ARG A 114 12.46 10.03 5.50
C ARG A 114 12.43 11.53 5.20
N GLN A 115 11.52 11.98 4.34
CA GLN A 115 11.35 13.40 4.03
C GLN A 115 10.85 14.18 5.25
N ASP A 116 9.83 13.66 5.93
CA ASP A 116 9.30 14.27 7.16
C ASP A 116 10.41 14.39 8.23
N ARG A 117 11.25 13.37 8.41
CA ARG A 117 12.42 13.40 9.33
C ARG A 117 13.53 14.39 8.94
N ARG A 118 13.75 14.62 7.64
CA ARG A 118 14.77 15.60 7.19
C ARG A 118 14.33 17.03 7.46
N LEU A 119 13.04 17.32 7.32
CA LEU A 119 12.49 18.66 7.58
C LEU A 119 12.58 19.02 9.07
N GLU A 120 12.28 18.08 9.97
CA GLU A 120 12.44 18.26 11.42
C GLU A 120 13.90 18.52 11.84
N GLN A 121 14.87 17.96 11.12
CA GLN A 121 16.29 18.13 11.43
C GLN A 121 16.84 19.48 10.94
N ILE A 122 16.24 20.07 9.91
CA ILE A 122 16.63 21.38 9.37
C ILE A 122 16.03 22.52 10.20
N ASP A 123 14.85 22.31 10.81
CA ASP A 123 14.22 23.26 11.72
C ASP A 123 14.00 22.65 13.13
N PRO A 124 15.06 22.48 13.93
CA PRO A 124 14.91 22.04 15.32
C PRO A 124 14.40 23.15 16.25
N GLY A 125 14.18 24.38 15.75
CA GLY A 125 14.04 25.62 16.54
C GLY A 125 12.70 26.35 16.48
N GLY A 126 11.78 25.98 15.58
CA GLY A 126 10.49 26.68 15.41
C GLY A 126 9.52 26.66 16.60
N ALA A 127 9.80 25.91 17.68
CA ALA A 127 8.95 25.85 18.88
C ALA A 127 9.26 26.93 19.94
N GLY A 128 10.20 27.85 19.68
CA GLY A 128 10.67 28.84 20.67
C GLY A 128 10.41 30.30 20.32
N GLY A 129 9.37 30.63 19.55
CA GLY A 129 9.15 31.99 19.04
C GLY A 129 7.69 32.46 19.08
N GLY A 130 7.14 32.62 20.28
CA GLY A 130 5.83 33.24 20.48
C GLY A 130 5.73 33.72 21.92
N ARG A 131 5.95 35.03 22.10
CA ARG A 131 5.90 35.78 23.36
C ARG A 131 4.57 35.61 24.10
#